data_AF-A0A402DQ55-F1
#
_entry.id   AF-A0A402DQ55-F1
#
_cell.length_a   1.000
_cell.length_b   1.000
_cell.length_c   1.000
_cell.angle_alpha   90.00
_cell.angle_beta   90.00
_cell.angle_gamma   90.00
#
_symmetry.space_group_name_H-M   'P 1'
#
loop_
_entity.id
_entity.type
_entity.pdbx_description
1 polymer ?
#
loop_
_entity_poly.entity_id
_entity_poly.type
_entity_poly.pdbx_seq_one_letter_code
_entity_poly.pdbx_strand_id
1 'polypeptide(L)'
;MLPAALTGFLTGLSLIVAIGAQNAFVLRQGLRREHVLPVVLLCAGADALLIALGIAGLGSLVTGRPAVLQVVRFAGAAFLLVLAVGAARRARHPEHLDPTADGPGRRSAVLLTCLALTFLNPHVYLDTVVLLGGLAHQHPAAGGWAFGAGAVTASLTWFTVLGFGAGRLRPLFARPRAWQVLDVVVAVVMTTLAVTLLVGG
;
A
#
# COMPACT_ATOMS: atom_id res chain seq x y z
N MET A 1 19.10 -20.85 4.34
CA MET A 1 17.70 -20.64 4.78
C MET A 1 17.58 -19.33 5.56
N LEU A 2 18.11 -19.25 6.78
CA LEU A 2 17.99 -18.05 7.63
C LEU A 2 18.58 -16.77 7.03
N PRO A 3 19.78 -16.76 6.40
CA PRO A 3 20.32 -15.54 5.78
C PRO A 3 19.44 -15.01 4.65
N ALA A 4 18.90 -15.90 3.81
CA ALA A 4 18.01 -15.51 2.71
C ALA A 4 16.70 -14.92 3.24
N ALA A 5 16.12 -15.51 4.30
CA ALA A 5 14.93 -14.97 4.96
C ALA A 5 15.20 -13.60 5.59
N LEU A 6 16.37 -13.40 6.22
CA LEU A 6 16.74 -12.10 6.78
C LEU A 6 16.92 -11.05 5.69
N THR A 7 17.60 -11.39 4.58
CA THR A 7 17.75 -10.49 3.43
C THR A 7 16.37 -10.15 2.85
N GLY A 8 15.50 -11.13 2.67
CA GLY A 8 14.13 -10.91 2.20
C GLY A 8 13.32 -10.01 3.12
N PHE A 9 13.46 -10.20 4.43
CA PHE A 9 12.82 -9.34 5.42
C PHE A 9 13.31 -7.89 5.31
N LEU A 10 14.63 -7.67 5.28
CA LEU A 10 15.20 -6.32 5.21
C LEU A 10 14.87 -5.62 3.89
N THR A 11 14.91 -6.35 2.76
CA THR A 11 14.54 -5.83 1.44
C THR A 11 13.05 -5.53 1.35
N GLY A 12 12.19 -6.42 1.87
CA GLY A 12 10.75 -6.17 1.94
C GLY A 12 10.45 -4.94 2.78
N LEU A 13 11.10 -4.81 3.94
CA LEU A 13 10.92 -3.66 4.82
C LEU A 13 11.36 -2.36 4.15
N SER A 14 12.51 -2.32 3.47
CA SER A 14 13.00 -1.09 2.82
C SER A 14 12.06 -0.59 1.72
N LEU A 15 11.43 -1.50 0.97
CA LEU A 15 10.50 -1.15 -0.09
C LEU A 15 9.12 -0.75 0.46
N ILE A 16 8.62 -1.44 1.48
CA ILE A 16 7.27 -1.22 2.02
C ILE A 16 7.23 0.02 2.94
N VAL A 17 8.33 0.35 3.63
CA VAL A 17 8.39 1.52 4.53
C VAL A 17 8.24 2.84 3.79
N ALA A 18 8.64 2.90 2.52
CA ALA A 18 8.46 4.09 1.69
C ALA A 18 7.00 4.57 1.77
N ILE A 19 6.79 5.83 2.16
CA ILE A 19 5.44 6.35 2.42
C ILE A 19 4.71 6.50 1.08
N GLY A 20 3.83 5.55 0.80
CA GLY A 20 2.94 5.56 -0.35
C GLY A 20 1.47 5.72 0.02
N ALA A 21 0.63 5.65 -1.01
CA ALA A 21 -0.82 5.73 -0.92
C ALA A 21 -1.44 4.71 0.06
N GLN A 22 -0.97 3.46 0.01
CA GLN A 22 -1.42 2.36 0.86
C GLN A 22 -1.05 2.58 2.34
N ASN A 23 0.17 3.04 2.63
CA ASN A 23 0.61 3.35 3.99
C ASN A 23 -0.22 4.48 4.62
N ALA A 24 -0.48 5.55 3.86
CA ALA A 24 -1.32 6.65 4.33
C ALA A 24 -2.76 6.20 4.62
N PHE A 25 -3.30 5.30 3.78
CA PHE A 25 -4.62 4.71 4.00
C PHE A 25 -4.67 3.82 5.24
N VAL A 26 -3.72 2.90 5.43
CA VAL A 26 -3.62 2.04 6.61
C VAL A 26 -3.50 2.88 7.89
N LEU A 27 -2.67 3.92 7.88
CA LEU A 27 -2.52 4.85 8.99
C LEU A 27 -3.86 5.54 9.34
N ARG A 28 -4.60 6.00 8.33
CA ARG A 28 -5.93 6.63 8.52
C ARG A 28 -6.92 5.66 9.16
N GLN A 29 -6.98 4.41 8.69
CA GLN A 29 -7.84 3.38 9.28
C GLN A 29 -7.43 3.03 10.71
N GLY A 30 -6.12 2.96 10.97
CA GLY A 30 -5.56 2.75 12.31
C GLY A 30 -5.90 3.85 13.30
N LEU A 31 -5.83 5.12 12.87
CA LEU A 31 -6.23 6.28 13.68
C LEU A 31 -7.73 6.22 14.02
N ARG A 32 -8.58 5.91 13.03
CA ARG A 32 -10.04 5.74 13.20
C ARG A 32 -10.42 4.47 13.97
N ARG A 33 -9.52 3.48 14.08
CA ARG A 33 -9.80 2.12 14.56
C ARG A 33 -10.92 1.41 13.79
N GLU A 34 -11.09 1.77 12.53
CA GLU A 34 -12.06 1.15 11.65
C GLU A 34 -11.37 0.07 10.82
N HIS A 35 -11.86 -1.17 10.92
CA HIS A 35 -11.47 -2.25 10.01
C HIS A 35 -9.95 -2.51 9.87
N VAL A 36 -9.17 -2.18 10.91
CA VAL A 36 -7.70 -2.29 10.91
C VAL A 36 -7.24 -3.70 10.60
N LEU A 37 -7.76 -4.71 11.30
CA LEU A 37 -7.40 -6.11 11.09
C LEU A 37 -7.70 -6.56 9.64
N PRO A 38 -8.93 -6.38 9.10
CA PRO A 38 -9.20 -6.67 7.70
C PRO A 38 -8.25 -5.98 6.71
N VAL A 39 -7.92 -4.71 6.93
CA VAL A 39 -7.01 -3.96 6.05
C VAL A 39 -5.59 -4.51 6.12
N VAL A 40 -5.07 -4.79 7.32
CA VAL A 40 -3.72 -5.37 7.50
C VAL A 40 -3.62 -6.75 6.84
N LEU A 41 -4.62 -7.61 7.05
CA LEU A 41 -4.64 -8.94 6.44
C LEU A 41 -4.75 -8.88 4.92
N LEU A 42 -5.55 -7.94 4.40
CA LEU A 42 -5.70 -7.74 2.96
C LEU A 42 -4.39 -7.25 2.33
N CYS A 43 -3.73 -6.26 2.93
CA CYS A 43 -2.43 -5.76 2.46
C CYS A 43 -1.37 -6.86 2.48
N ALA A 44 -1.17 -7.50 3.64
CA ALA A 44 -0.16 -8.54 3.79
C ALA A 44 -0.46 -9.76 2.91
N GLY A 45 -1.74 -10.11 2.74
CA GLY A 45 -2.17 -11.19 1.85
C GLY A 45 -1.94 -10.88 0.36
N ALA A 46 -2.22 -9.64 -0.07
CA ALA A 46 -1.94 -9.21 -1.43
C ALA A 46 -0.43 -9.17 -1.72
N ASP A 47 0.37 -8.66 -0.79
CA ASP A 47 1.83 -8.69 -0.89
C ASP A 47 2.34 -10.13 -0.97
N ALA A 48 1.85 -11.03 -0.10
CA ALA A 48 2.23 -12.44 -0.12
C ALA A 48 1.90 -13.11 -1.46
N LEU A 49 0.73 -12.81 -2.03
CA LEU A 49 0.34 -13.30 -3.35
C LEU A 49 1.29 -12.77 -4.43
N LEU A 50 1.56 -11.46 -4.47
CA LEU A 50 2.42 -10.85 -5.48
C LEU A 50 3.87 -11.32 -5.38
N ILE A 51 4.40 -11.48 -4.16
CA ILE A 51 5.74 -12.03 -3.90
C ILE A 51 5.81 -13.48 -4.38
N ALA A 52 4.81 -14.31 -4.03
CA ALA A 52 4.77 -15.70 -4.47
C ALA A 52 4.69 -15.81 -6.00
N LEU A 53 3.89 -14.96 -6.65
CA LEU A 53 3.81 -14.89 -8.12
C LEU A 53 5.13 -14.44 -8.74
N GLY A 54 5.82 -13.46 -8.14
CA GLY A 54 7.15 -13.02 -8.57
C GLY A 54 8.17 -14.15 -8.51
N ILE A 55 8.21 -14.89 -7.40
CA ILE A 55 9.09 -16.05 -7.21
C ILE A 55 8.71 -17.21 -8.13
N ALA A 56 7.42 -17.40 -8.42
CA ALA A 56 6.95 -18.40 -9.39
C ALA A 56 7.26 -18.04 -10.85
N GLY A 57 7.87 -16.87 -11.11
CA GLY A 57 8.34 -16.47 -12.45
C GLY A 57 7.37 -15.60 -13.24
N LEU A 58 6.28 -15.13 -12.62
CA LEU A 58 5.29 -14.27 -13.28
C LEU A 58 5.89 -12.93 -13.77
N GLY A 59 7.01 -12.48 -13.18
CA GLY A 59 7.71 -11.26 -13.58
C GLY A 59 8.07 -11.22 -15.07
N SER A 60 8.49 -12.34 -15.64
CA SER A 60 8.81 -12.44 -17.09
C SER A 60 7.58 -12.25 -17.98
N LEU A 61 6.42 -12.75 -17.55
CA LEU A 61 5.14 -12.59 -18.25
C LEU A 61 4.62 -11.15 -18.16
N VAL A 62 4.86 -10.47 -17.04
CA VAL A 62 4.48 -9.05 -16.87
C VAL A 62 5.32 -8.17 -17.79
N THR A 63 6.64 -8.39 -17.86
CA THR A 63 7.52 -7.63 -18.78
C THR A 63 7.21 -7.88 -20.25
N GLY A 64 6.65 -9.04 -20.61
CA GLY A 64 6.23 -9.37 -21.97
C GLY A 64 4.89 -8.76 -22.42
N ARG A 65 4.13 -8.12 -21.51
CA ARG A 65 2.79 -7.57 -21.80
C ARG A 65 2.66 -6.09 -21.38
N PRO A 66 3.42 -5.17 -21.99
CA PRO A 66 3.39 -3.75 -21.62
C PRO A 66 1.99 -3.11 -21.73
N ALA A 67 1.14 -3.61 -22.63
CA ALA A 67 -0.25 -3.14 -22.77
C ALA A 67 -1.07 -3.32 -21.48
N VAL A 68 -0.86 -4.41 -20.72
CA VAL A 68 -1.56 -4.64 -19.44
C VAL A 68 -1.12 -3.61 -18.40
N LEU A 69 0.19 -3.34 -18.32
CA LEU A 69 0.73 -2.32 -17.43
C LEU A 69 0.22 -0.92 -17.79
N GLN A 70 0.04 -0.61 -19.07
CA GLN A 70 -0.55 0.66 -19.51
C GLN A 70 -2.02 0.80 -19.09
N VAL A 71 -2.84 -0.25 -19.27
CA VAL A 71 -4.25 -0.22 -18.82
C VAL A 71 -4.32 -0.01 -17.30
N VAL A 72 -3.53 -0.76 -16.53
CA VAL A 72 -3.45 -0.60 -15.07
C VAL A 72 -2.96 0.79 -14.68
N ARG A 73 -1.97 1.34 -15.40
CA ARG A 73 -1.46 2.71 -15.21
C ARG A 73 -2.55 3.77 -15.36
N PHE A 74 -3.31 3.74 -16.45
CA PHE A 74 -4.37 4.73 -16.67
C PHE A 74 -5.55 4.56 -15.70
N ALA A 75 -5.97 3.32 -15.44
CA ALA A 75 -7.01 3.03 -14.46
C ALA A 75 -6.58 3.50 -13.05
N GLY A 76 -5.33 3.20 -12.70
CA GLY A 76 -4.67 3.62 -11.45
C GLY A 76 -4.65 5.12 -11.27
N ALA A 77 -4.17 5.84 -12.29
CA ALA A 77 -4.12 7.30 -12.27
C ALA A 77 -5.51 7.91 -12.10
N ALA A 78 -6.52 7.43 -12.84
CA ALA A 78 -7.89 7.92 -12.71
C ALA A 78 -8.44 7.70 -11.28
N PHE A 79 -8.23 6.51 -10.72
CA PHE A 79 -8.67 6.18 -9.36
C PHE A 79 -7.96 7.03 -8.30
N LEU A 80 -6.64 7.20 -8.40
CA LEU A 80 -5.85 8.03 -7.48
C LEU A 80 -6.29 9.49 -7.53
N LEU A 81 -6.61 10.04 -8.71
CA LEU A 81 -7.15 11.40 -8.84
C LEU A 81 -8.52 11.54 -8.16
N VAL A 82 -9.41 10.55 -8.29
CA VAL A 82 -10.70 10.56 -7.58
C VAL A 82 -10.48 10.60 -6.06
N LEU A 83 -9.55 9.78 -5.54
CA LEU A 83 -9.20 9.79 -4.12
C LEU A 83 -8.55 11.11 -3.69
N ALA A 84 -7.67 11.67 -4.51
CA ALA A 84 -6.99 12.94 -4.26
C ALA A 84 -7.99 14.10 -4.15
N VAL A 85 -8.95 14.18 -5.07
CA VAL A 85 -10.03 15.17 -5.03
C VAL A 85 -10.88 15.00 -3.77
N GLY A 86 -11.23 13.77 -3.41
CA GLY A 86 -11.96 13.49 -2.17
C GLY A 86 -11.20 13.95 -0.92
N ALA A 87 -9.89 13.71 -0.86
CA ALA A 87 -9.04 14.16 0.24
C ALA A 87 -8.89 15.70 0.28
N ALA A 88 -8.69 16.34 -0.88
CA ALA A 88 -8.61 17.80 -0.98
C ALA A 88 -9.91 18.49 -0.55
N ARG A 89 -11.08 17.91 -0.88
CA ARG A 89 -12.39 18.43 -0.44
C ARG A 89 -12.53 18.38 1.09
N ARG A 90 -12.17 17.26 1.72
CA ARG A 90 -12.19 17.13 3.18
C ARG A 90 -11.21 18.08 3.87
N ALA A 91 -10.03 18.29 3.28
CA ALA A 91 -9.07 19.26 3.81
C ALA A 91 -9.57 20.72 3.74
N ARG A 92 -10.47 21.06 2.80
CA ARG A 92 -11.02 22.42 2.64
C ARG A 92 -12.24 22.71 3.51
N HIS A 93 -12.98 21.67 3.91
CA HIS A 93 -14.13 21.79 4.81
C HIS A 93 -13.87 20.98 6.10
N PRO A 94 -13.05 21.51 7.04
CA PRO A 94 -12.73 20.84 8.29
C PRO A 94 -13.89 20.83 9.30
N GLU A 95 -14.95 21.60 9.06
CA GLU A 95 -16.17 21.61 9.89
C GLU A 95 -16.94 20.31 9.62
N HIS A 96 -17.17 19.51 10.66
CA HIS A 96 -17.70 18.12 10.68
C HIS A 96 -16.69 16.96 10.61
N LEU A 97 -15.42 17.16 10.96
CA LEU A 97 -14.59 16.03 11.41
C LEU A 97 -14.92 15.64 12.86
N ASP A 98 -16.20 15.40 13.16
CA ASP A 98 -16.54 14.56 14.30
C ASP A 98 -16.31 13.12 13.84
N PRO A 99 -15.34 12.37 14.39
CA PRO A 99 -15.02 11.00 13.97
C PRO A 99 -16.23 10.04 14.05
N THR A 100 -17.30 10.49 14.68
CA THR A 100 -18.59 9.82 14.88
C THR A 100 -19.74 10.30 13.99
N ALA A 101 -19.64 11.48 13.35
CA ALA A 101 -20.75 12.03 12.55
C ALA A 101 -20.91 11.34 11.18
N ASP A 102 -19.79 11.02 10.54
CA ASP A 102 -19.75 10.05 9.45
C ASP A 102 -19.63 8.66 10.10
N GLY A 103 -20.75 7.94 10.27
CA GLY A 103 -20.75 6.59 10.82
C GLY A 103 -19.71 5.67 10.14
N PRO A 104 -19.33 4.54 10.78
CA PRO A 104 -18.21 3.71 10.33
C PRO A 104 -18.35 3.39 8.84
N GLY A 105 -17.31 3.71 8.06
CA GLY A 105 -17.34 3.53 6.62
C GLY A 105 -17.68 2.08 6.30
N ARG A 106 -18.57 1.83 5.31
CA ARG A 106 -18.94 0.45 4.94
C ARG A 106 -17.67 -0.37 4.71
N ARG A 107 -17.57 -1.51 5.41
CA ARG A 107 -16.46 -2.48 5.30
C ARG A 107 -16.04 -2.73 3.86
N SER A 108 -17.02 -2.92 2.99
CA SER A 108 -16.82 -3.16 1.56
C SER A 108 -16.12 -1.99 0.86
N ALA A 109 -16.47 -0.75 1.17
CA ALA A 109 -15.83 0.43 0.58
C ALA A 109 -14.37 0.58 1.02
N VAL A 110 -14.08 0.30 2.30
CA VAL A 110 -12.71 0.32 2.84
C VAL A 110 -11.85 -0.75 2.18
N LEU A 111 -12.35 -1.98 2.08
CA LEU A 111 -11.63 -3.09 1.46
C LEU A 111 -11.48 -2.90 -0.05
N LEU A 112 -12.50 -2.39 -0.74
CA LEU A 112 -12.40 -2.07 -2.17
C LEU A 112 -11.36 -0.98 -2.43
N THR A 113 -11.31 0.04 -1.58
CA THR A 113 -10.29 1.09 -1.67
C THR A 113 -8.90 0.50 -1.44
N CYS A 114 -8.74 -0.38 -0.45
CA CYS A 114 -7.48 -1.04 -0.16
C CYS A 114 -7.01 -1.94 -1.33
N LEU A 115 -7.93 -2.72 -1.91
CA LEU A 115 -7.66 -3.54 -3.10
C LEU A 115 -7.25 -2.67 -4.29
N ALA A 116 -7.98 -1.58 -4.55
CA ALA A 116 -7.67 -0.67 -5.64
C ALA A 116 -6.33 0.05 -5.43
N LEU A 117 -6.01 0.49 -4.21
CA LEU A 117 -4.70 1.08 -3.91
C LEU A 117 -3.55 0.09 -4.14
N THR A 118 -3.79 -1.20 -3.91
CA THR A 118 -2.78 -2.24 -4.10
C THR A 118 -2.65 -2.61 -5.57
N PHE A 119 -3.73 -3.07 -6.22
CA PHE A 119 -3.69 -3.64 -7.57
C PHE A 119 -3.77 -2.62 -8.71
N LEU A 120 -4.32 -1.43 -8.46
CA LEU A 120 -4.33 -0.35 -9.46
C LEU A 120 -3.05 0.49 -9.43
N ASN A 121 -2.09 0.14 -8.57
CA ASN A 121 -0.77 0.73 -8.57
C ASN A 121 0.17 -0.07 -9.50
N PRO A 122 0.54 0.44 -10.70
CA PRO A 122 1.42 -0.32 -11.60
C PRO A 122 2.82 -0.53 -11.01
N HIS A 123 3.26 0.31 -10.07
CA HIS A 123 4.55 0.11 -9.39
C HIS A 123 4.59 -1.15 -8.55
N VAL A 124 3.45 -1.63 -8.00
CA VAL A 124 3.43 -2.87 -7.20
C VAL A 124 3.91 -4.07 -8.03
N TYR A 125 3.61 -4.08 -9.33
CA TYR A 125 4.05 -5.17 -10.20
C TYR A 125 5.55 -5.09 -10.48
N LEU A 126 6.08 -3.89 -10.65
CA LEU A 126 7.51 -3.68 -10.88
C LEU A 126 8.32 -3.97 -9.61
N ASP A 127 7.90 -3.45 -8.47
CA ASP A 127 8.64 -3.54 -7.22
C ASP A 127 8.54 -4.94 -6.61
N THR A 128 7.35 -5.54 -6.64
CA THR A 128 7.08 -6.81 -5.94
C THR A 128 7.25 -8.02 -6.85
N VAL A 129 6.67 -8.01 -8.04
CA VAL A 129 6.69 -9.20 -8.93
C VAL A 129 8.00 -9.27 -9.71
N VAL A 130 8.48 -8.15 -10.26
CA VAL A 130 9.69 -8.11 -11.09
C VAL A 130 10.96 -8.00 -10.25
N LEU A 131 11.09 -6.94 -9.44
CA LEU A 131 12.30 -6.68 -8.66
C LEU A 131 12.47 -7.69 -7.52
N LEU A 132 11.46 -7.85 -6.65
CA LEU A 132 11.56 -8.80 -5.53
C LEU A 132 11.65 -10.24 -6.01
N GLY A 133 10.87 -10.60 -7.04
CA GLY A 133 10.95 -11.89 -7.71
C GLY A 133 12.35 -12.14 -8.28
N GLY A 134 12.93 -11.17 -8.98
CA GLY A 134 14.29 -11.26 -9.53
C GLY A 134 15.36 -11.45 -8.45
N LEU A 135 15.27 -10.71 -7.34
CA LEU A 135 16.17 -10.87 -6.19
C LEU A 135 16.03 -12.25 -5.54
N ALA A 136 14.81 -12.77 -5.44
CA ALA A 136 14.60 -14.12 -4.91
C ALA A 136 15.26 -15.20 -5.79
N HIS A 137 15.29 -15.03 -7.12
CA HIS A 137 15.94 -15.96 -8.05
C HIS A 137 17.47 -15.91 -8.02
N GLN A 138 18.08 -14.89 -7.40
CA GLN A 138 19.53 -14.87 -7.17
C GLN A 138 19.97 -15.85 -6.08
N HIS A 139 19.01 -16.35 -5.28
CA HIS A 139 19.28 -17.39 -4.30
C HIS A 139 19.09 -18.79 -4.91
N PRO A 140 19.83 -19.81 -4.45
CA PRO A 140 19.59 -21.21 -4.82
C PRO A 140 18.13 -21.61 -4.60
N ALA A 141 17.61 -22.63 -5.29
CA ALA A 141 16.16 -22.92 -5.40
C ALA A 141 15.37 -22.90 -4.06
N ALA A 142 15.91 -23.45 -2.98
CA ALA A 142 15.24 -23.42 -1.68
C ALA A 142 15.40 -22.06 -0.93
N GLY A 143 16.40 -21.27 -1.27
CA GLY A 143 16.67 -19.94 -0.71
C GLY A 143 15.74 -18.84 -1.22
N GLY A 144 15.24 -18.92 -2.45
CA GLY A 144 14.30 -17.94 -3.01
C GLY A 144 12.96 -17.90 -2.27
N TRP A 145 12.42 -19.06 -1.90
CA TRP A 145 11.20 -19.14 -1.07
C TRP A 145 11.44 -18.69 0.37
N ALA A 146 12.61 -18.96 0.94
CA ALA A 146 12.98 -18.44 2.25
C ALA A 146 13.08 -16.90 2.24
N PHE A 147 13.67 -16.32 1.18
CA PHE A 147 13.67 -14.87 0.94
C PHE A 147 12.24 -14.32 0.85
N GLY A 148 11.37 -14.95 0.06
CA GLY A 148 9.95 -14.58 -0.05
C GLY A 148 9.23 -14.59 1.29
N ALA A 149 9.41 -15.64 2.09
CA ALA A 149 8.85 -15.74 3.44
C ALA A 149 9.35 -14.60 4.36
N GLY A 150 10.63 -14.23 4.24
CA GLY A 150 11.19 -13.05 4.90
C GLY A 150 10.47 -11.76 4.50
N ALA A 151 10.28 -11.53 3.20
CA ALA A 151 9.60 -10.34 2.71
C ALA A 151 8.13 -10.28 3.14
N VAL A 152 7.42 -11.42 3.14
CA VAL A 152 6.03 -11.51 3.62
C VAL A 152 5.94 -11.21 5.12
N THR A 153 6.86 -11.75 5.91
CA THR A 153 6.91 -11.44 7.36
C THR A 153 7.24 -9.97 7.63
N ALA A 154 8.06 -9.33 6.79
CA ALA A 154 8.28 -7.88 6.86
C ALA A 154 7.00 -7.09 6.59
N SER A 155 6.26 -7.43 5.53
CA SER A 155 4.96 -6.82 5.21
C SER A 155 3.97 -6.95 6.37
N LEU A 156 3.79 -8.17 6.89
CA LEU A 156 2.89 -8.43 8.01
C LEU A 156 3.30 -7.64 9.26
N THR A 157 4.59 -7.63 9.58
CA THR A 157 5.12 -6.90 10.75
C THR A 157 4.88 -5.40 10.58
N TRP A 158 5.23 -4.83 9.43
CA TRP A 158 5.07 -3.42 9.16
C TRP A 158 3.61 -2.97 9.20
N PHE A 159 2.71 -3.63 8.47
CA PHE A 159 1.30 -3.24 8.45
C PHE A 159 0.62 -3.44 9.80
N THR A 160 1.01 -4.45 10.58
CA THR A 160 0.54 -4.63 11.96
C THR A 160 1.00 -3.47 12.84
N VAL A 161 2.29 -3.13 12.80
CA VAL A 161 2.85 -2.00 13.57
C VAL A 161 2.19 -0.68 13.16
N LEU A 162 2.05 -0.42 11.86
CA LEU A 162 1.45 0.81 11.35
C LEU A 162 -0.04 0.90 11.71
N GLY A 163 -0.82 -0.14 11.41
CA GLY A 163 -2.27 -0.17 11.60
C GLY A 163 -2.69 -0.13 13.07
N PHE A 164 -2.09 -0.97 13.92
CA PHE A 164 -2.43 -1.01 15.35
C PHE A 164 -1.66 0.04 16.17
N GLY A 165 -0.44 0.38 15.75
CA GLY A 165 0.38 1.41 16.40
C GLY A 165 -0.11 2.84 16.15
N ALA A 166 -0.85 3.07 15.05
CA ALA A 166 -1.49 4.37 14.76
C ALA A 166 -2.34 4.90 15.92
N GLY A 167 -2.94 4.01 16.72
CA GLY A 167 -3.70 4.39 17.92
C GLY A 167 -2.92 5.24 18.92
N ARG A 168 -1.59 5.12 18.98
CA ARG A 168 -0.73 5.95 19.86
C ARG A 168 -0.60 7.40 19.39
N LEU A 169 -0.85 7.67 18.12
CA LEU A 169 -0.81 9.03 17.54
C LEU A 169 -2.13 9.78 17.74
N ARG A 170 -3.18 9.13 18.24
CA ARG A 170 -4.50 9.74 18.49
C ARG A 170 -4.48 11.06 19.26
N PRO A 171 -3.65 11.25 20.32
CA PRO A 171 -3.60 12.54 21.03
C PRO A 171 -3.19 13.71 20.12
N LEU A 172 -2.33 13.47 19.13
CA LEU A 172 -1.93 14.47 18.14
C LEU A 172 -3.10 14.81 17.20
N PHE A 173 -3.95 13.82 16.91
CA PHE A 173 -5.15 13.93 16.07
C PHE A 173 -6.41 14.41 16.81
N ALA A 174 -6.30 14.80 18.09
CA ALA A 174 -7.36 15.53 18.79
C ALA A 174 -7.57 16.94 18.24
N ARG A 175 -6.58 17.48 17.51
CA ARG A 175 -6.66 18.80 16.85
C ARG A 175 -7.17 18.63 15.41
N PRO A 176 -8.21 19.38 14.96
CA PRO A 176 -8.69 19.33 13.58
C PRO A 176 -7.60 19.58 12.53
N ARG A 177 -6.61 20.43 12.85
CA ARG A 177 -5.46 20.70 11.98
C ARG A 177 -4.62 19.45 11.66
N ALA A 178 -4.49 18.50 12.59
CA ALA A 178 -3.72 17.28 12.33
C ALA A 178 -4.41 16.39 11.28
N TRP A 179 -5.75 16.31 11.34
CA TRP A 179 -6.55 15.64 10.31
C TRP A 179 -6.44 16.35 8.96
N GLN A 180 -6.50 17.68 8.97
CA GLN A 180 -6.33 18.47 7.76
C GLN A 180 -4.96 18.24 7.11
N VAL A 181 -3.88 18.24 7.89
CA VAL A 181 -2.52 17.93 7.39
C VAL A 181 -2.47 16.52 6.80
N LEU A 182 -3.07 15.52 7.47
CA LEU A 182 -3.12 14.16 6.93
C LEU A 182 -3.88 14.11 5.59
N ASP A 183 -5.06 14.73 5.49
CA ASP A 183 -5.84 14.76 4.25
C ASP A 183 -5.11 15.54 3.14
N VAL A 184 -4.36 16.60 3.47
CA VAL A 184 -3.48 17.32 2.53
C VAL A 184 -2.34 16.41 2.06
N VAL A 185 -1.64 15.74 2.97
CA VAL A 185 -0.56 14.81 2.62
C VAL A 185 -1.10 13.69 1.73
N VAL A 186 -2.25 13.11 2.06
CA VAL A 186 -2.93 12.11 1.22
C VAL A 186 -3.24 12.70 -0.15
N ALA A 187 -3.86 13.88 -0.22
CA ALA A 187 -4.19 14.51 -1.51
C ALA A 187 -2.95 14.75 -2.37
N VAL A 188 -1.88 15.28 -1.77
CA VAL A 188 -0.59 15.52 -2.45
C VAL A 188 0.01 14.21 -2.93
N VAL A 189 0.17 13.21 -2.06
CA VAL A 189 0.75 11.90 -2.43
C VAL A 189 -0.05 11.25 -3.56
N MET A 190 -1.38 11.20 -3.47
CA MET A 190 -2.22 10.60 -4.52
C MET A 190 -2.13 11.37 -5.84
N THR A 191 -2.09 12.70 -5.80
CA THR A 191 -1.95 13.54 -6.99
C THR A 191 -0.58 13.36 -7.63
N THR A 192 0.49 13.41 -6.83
CA THR A 192 1.86 13.19 -7.28
C THR A 192 1.99 11.82 -7.93
N LEU A 193 1.51 10.75 -7.27
CA LEU A 193 1.52 9.41 -7.84
C LEU A 193 0.72 9.33 -9.14
N ALA A 194 -0.48 9.92 -9.21
CA ALA A 194 -1.26 9.92 -10.44
C ALA A 194 -0.54 10.66 -11.60
N VAL A 195 0.09 11.80 -11.30
CA VAL A 195 0.85 12.58 -12.30
C VAL A 195 2.11 11.84 -12.73
N THR A 196 2.88 11.25 -11.80
CA THR A 196 4.06 10.45 -12.16
C THR A 196 3.67 9.24 -12.97
N LEU A 197 2.53 8.61 -12.64
CA LEU A 197 1.98 7.55 -13.48
C LEU A 197 1.63 8.08 -14.87
N LEU A 198 0.99 9.24 -15.02
CA LEU A 198 0.62 9.74 -16.35
C LEU A 198 1.82 10.22 -17.19
N VAL A 199 2.81 10.85 -16.57
CA VAL A 199 3.92 11.53 -17.26
C VAL A 199 5.18 10.65 -17.39
N GLY A 200 5.47 9.79 -16.40
CA GLY A 200 6.78 9.17 -16.23
C GLY A 200 6.84 7.65 -16.40
N GLY A 201 5.78 7.00 -16.90
CA GLY A 201 5.86 5.57 -17.23
C GLY A 201 6.41 5.30 -18.62
#